data_AF-U3IW41-F1
#
_entry.id   AF-U3IW41-F1
#
_cell.length_a   1.000
_cell.length_b   1.000
_cell.length_c   1.000
_cell.angle_alpha   90.00
_cell.angle_beta   90.00
_cell.angle_gamma   90.00
#
_symmetry.space_group_name_H-M   'P 1'
#
loop_
_entity.id
_entity.type
_entity.pdbx_description
1 polymer ?
#
loop_
_entity_poly.entity_id
_entity_poly.type
_entity_poly.pdbx_seq_one_letter_code
_entity_poly.pdbx_strand_id
1 'polypeptide(L)'
;MLFFPSLLCAPLRSWQNHGHIDSLKLAVPYLLQRITTKLQRMLVLCDFPKNLYEKFIHFFQSISLPCHCFGFSNSLNVVPWDHVLLTTVLKGQNTTGQRTQKGRKIFLWEALPVIQARVEKLVDKMNYKEVVRYLRAVKCNDTKGLRDLRDKIPFYLCKTGDFLDAAHSLLFPVNSLACCTACRLTPFQFEVYLKMFRTGSVPTGKDIQEPAPWITTGSPLKDAVLIKQALKLLYSNLSLYRNPKCWSSLIMILGSSRLLEKNGHLHPLSLKEPPLDFQEGVLAASGSLLQELKAKVNVSLPPAIFSPQLQHEACLILAVQAVQQMLFCDLPYLTSFLEIALAFGNNFWALRLLLDHLSYQEHVLHGTVNLILRDLSRQKVTMLKLWQNLGPQYVGEFLCLFLTCRHKKMQSIGLFALNIVTENLHMCPWAKNLCRFFHNVGLRYLPLGTAAHREVSKFISIFEKL
;
A
#
# COMPACT_ATOMS: atom_id res chain seq x y z
N MET A 1 -4.70 -1.78 25.34
CA MET A 1 -6.10 -1.64 24.88
C MET A 1 -6.27 -2.41 23.58
N LEU A 2 -6.65 -3.69 23.69
CA LEU A 2 -6.85 -4.57 22.54
C LEU A 2 -8.33 -4.55 22.17
N PHE A 3 -8.67 -3.75 21.16
CA PHE A 3 -9.93 -3.85 20.44
C PHE A 3 -9.87 -5.08 19.53
N PHE A 4 -10.59 -6.13 19.89
CA PHE A 4 -11.09 -7.15 18.97
C PHE A 4 -12.44 -6.66 18.42
N PRO A 5 -12.63 -6.48 17.11
CA PRO A 5 -13.96 -6.42 16.54
C PRO A 5 -14.30 -7.70 15.76
N SER A 6 -15.56 -8.10 15.95
CA SER A 6 -16.44 -8.77 14.99
C SER A 6 -16.17 -10.24 14.58
N LEU A 7 -16.39 -11.13 15.55
CA LEU A 7 -17.30 -12.28 15.38
C LEU A 7 -18.30 -12.43 16.55
N LEU A 8 -18.54 -11.32 17.26
CA LEU A 8 -19.60 -11.16 18.25
C LEU A 8 -20.66 -10.24 17.65
N CYS A 9 -21.66 -10.82 16.97
CA CYS A 9 -23.01 -10.25 16.85
C CYS A 9 -23.92 -11.25 16.11
N ALA A 10 -24.29 -12.32 16.80
CA ALA A 10 -25.65 -12.84 16.75
C ALA A 10 -26.22 -12.62 18.17
N PRO A 11 -27.49 -12.22 18.31
CA PRO A 11 -27.95 -11.46 19.47
C PRO A 11 -27.87 -12.27 20.77
N LEU A 12 -27.16 -11.72 21.75
CA LEU A 12 -27.11 -12.16 23.16
C LEU A 12 -28.47 -12.04 23.89
N ARG A 13 -29.60 -12.05 23.16
CA ARG A 13 -30.97 -11.94 23.70
C ARG A 13 -31.84 -13.20 23.54
N SER A 14 -31.32 -14.32 23.01
CA SER A 14 -32.11 -15.56 22.85
C SER A 14 -31.78 -16.70 23.82
N TRP A 15 -30.85 -16.49 24.76
CA TRP A 15 -30.32 -17.56 25.62
C TRP A 15 -31.23 -17.95 26.80
N GLN A 16 -32.37 -17.27 26.98
CA GLN A 16 -33.22 -17.49 28.14
C GLN A 16 -34.36 -18.51 27.95
N ASN A 17 -34.59 -19.04 26.74
CA ASN A 17 -35.74 -19.92 26.45
C ASN A 17 -35.40 -21.24 25.74
N HIS A 18 -34.20 -21.82 25.95
CA HIS A 18 -33.88 -23.15 25.42
C HIS A 18 -33.77 -24.16 26.55
N GLY A 19 -34.46 -25.30 26.43
CA GLY A 19 -34.35 -26.40 27.39
C GLY A 19 -32.89 -26.89 27.49
N HIS A 20 -32.53 -27.45 28.66
CA HIS A 20 -31.16 -27.90 28.98
C HIS A 20 -30.52 -28.77 27.87
N ILE A 21 -31.33 -29.59 27.18
CA ILE A 21 -30.90 -30.48 26.10
C ILE A 21 -30.49 -29.70 24.84
N ASP A 22 -31.18 -28.62 24.48
CA ASP A 22 -30.87 -27.84 23.28
C ASP A 22 -29.67 -26.93 23.47
N SER A 23 -29.44 -26.46 24.70
CA SER A 23 -28.19 -25.79 25.09
C SER A 23 -26.98 -26.73 24.94
N LEU A 24 -27.11 -28.00 25.37
CA LEU A 24 -26.04 -29.01 25.24
C LEU A 24 -25.73 -29.36 23.77
N LYS A 25 -26.75 -29.50 22.91
CA LYS A 25 -26.57 -29.75 21.47
C LYS A 25 -25.78 -28.66 20.75
N LEU A 26 -25.77 -27.44 21.29
CA LEU A 26 -24.95 -26.33 20.79
C LEU A 26 -23.58 -26.31 21.46
N ALA A 27 -23.52 -26.42 22.79
CA ALA A 27 -22.28 -26.29 23.56
C ALA A 27 -21.26 -27.38 23.26
N VAL A 28 -21.69 -28.64 23.08
CA VAL A 28 -20.80 -29.78 22.86
C VAL A 28 -20.02 -29.68 21.54
N PRO A 29 -20.64 -29.41 20.38
CA PRO A 29 -19.90 -29.12 19.15
C PRO A 29 -18.91 -27.96 19.26
N TYR A 30 -19.27 -26.88 19.94
CA TYR A 30 -18.35 -25.76 20.15
C TYR A 30 -17.13 -26.17 20.98
N LEU A 31 -17.33 -26.97 22.03
CA LEU A 31 -16.24 -27.49 22.84
C LEU A 31 -15.34 -28.44 22.02
N LEU A 32 -15.93 -29.37 21.26
CA LEU A 32 -15.18 -30.27 20.39
C LEU A 32 -14.42 -29.52 19.30
N GLN A 33 -15.00 -28.49 18.70
CA GLN A 33 -14.30 -27.61 17.76
C GLN A 33 -13.06 -26.97 18.41
N ARG A 34 -13.18 -26.46 19.65
CA ARG A 34 -12.04 -25.87 20.37
C ARG A 34 -10.97 -26.90 20.69
N ILE A 35 -11.36 -28.10 21.15
CA ILE A 35 -10.44 -29.20 21.47
C ILE A 35 -9.71 -29.66 20.21
N THR A 36 -10.44 -29.99 19.15
CA THR A 36 -9.87 -30.47 17.89
C THR A 36 -8.97 -29.43 17.24
N THR A 37 -9.35 -28.14 17.26
CA THR A 37 -8.50 -27.04 16.77
C THR A 37 -7.16 -27.00 17.51
N LYS A 38 -7.16 -27.11 18.84
CA LYS A 38 -5.93 -27.13 19.64
C LYS A 38 -5.08 -28.37 19.33
N LEU A 39 -5.70 -29.55 19.30
CA LEU A 39 -5.01 -30.81 19.01
C LEU A 39 -4.40 -30.81 17.61
N GLN A 40 -5.16 -30.41 16.59
CA GLN A 40 -4.67 -30.25 15.20
C GLN A 40 -3.43 -29.35 15.14
N ARG A 41 -3.45 -28.20 15.83
CA ARG A 41 -2.30 -27.30 15.88
C ARG A 41 -1.10 -27.96 16.57
N MET A 42 -1.31 -28.62 17.72
CA MET A 42 -0.23 -29.33 18.43
C MET A 42 0.41 -30.41 17.57
N LEU A 43 -0.39 -31.19 16.84
CA LEU A 43 0.09 -32.25 15.93
C LEU A 43 0.99 -31.71 14.80
N VAL A 44 0.87 -30.43 14.44
CA VAL A 44 1.71 -29.78 13.42
C VAL A 44 2.92 -29.09 14.04
N LEU A 45 2.71 -28.36 15.15
CA LEU A 45 3.71 -27.50 15.77
C LEU A 45 4.73 -28.32 16.56
N CYS A 46 4.28 -29.31 17.33
CA CYS A 46 5.13 -30.14 18.17
C CYS A 46 5.77 -31.29 17.38
N ASP A 47 6.98 -31.69 17.78
CA ASP A 47 7.70 -32.81 17.17
C ASP A 47 7.41 -34.10 17.96
N PHE A 48 6.19 -34.62 17.83
CA PHE A 48 5.81 -35.89 18.46
C PHE A 48 6.47 -37.08 17.74
N PRO A 49 6.97 -38.09 18.48
CA PRO A 49 7.33 -39.38 17.89
C PRO A 49 6.14 -39.99 17.14
N LYS A 50 6.38 -40.62 15.99
CA LYS A 50 5.33 -41.18 15.13
C LYS A 50 4.37 -42.13 15.86
N ASN A 51 4.89 -42.99 16.73
CA ASN A 51 4.07 -43.90 17.54
C ASN A 51 3.11 -43.13 18.47
N LEU A 52 3.58 -42.04 19.10
CA LEU A 52 2.74 -41.22 19.96
C LEU A 52 1.66 -40.47 19.16
N TYR A 53 2.02 -39.98 17.97
CA TYR A 53 1.08 -39.36 17.03
C TYR A 53 -0.06 -40.31 16.64
N GLU A 54 0.27 -41.54 16.25
CA GLU A 54 -0.71 -42.57 15.87
C GLU A 54 -1.60 -42.97 17.05
N LYS A 55 -1.02 -43.14 18.26
CA LYS A 55 -1.78 -43.41 19.49
C LYS A 55 -2.77 -42.31 19.82
N PHE A 56 -2.41 -41.03 19.66
CA PHE A 56 -3.33 -39.91 19.90
C PHE A 56 -4.51 -39.91 18.92
N ILE A 57 -4.26 -40.17 17.64
CA ILE A 57 -5.32 -40.25 16.63
C ILE A 57 -6.26 -41.43 16.95
N HIS A 58 -5.71 -42.61 17.22
CA HIS A 58 -6.50 -43.79 17.56
C HIS A 58 -7.32 -43.58 18.84
N PHE A 59 -6.72 -43.00 19.88
CA PHE A 59 -7.42 -42.66 21.10
C PHE A 59 -8.62 -41.74 20.81
N PHE A 60 -8.42 -40.67 20.05
CA PHE A 60 -9.50 -39.75 19.72
C PHE A 60 -10.61 -40.41 18.89
N GLN A 61 -10.25 -41.27 17.94
CA GLN A 61 -11.20 -42.05 17.13
C GLN A 61 -11.97 -43.10 17.95
N SER A 62 -11.41 -43.57 19.07
CA SER A 62 -12.09 -44.51 19.97
C SER A 62 -13.15 -43.86 20.86
N ILE A 63 -13.22 -42.52 20.92
CA ILE A 63 -14.21 -41.81 21.73
C ILE A 63 -15.58 -41.91 21.06
N SER A 64 -16.56 -42.45 21.78
CA SER A 64 -17.96 -42.46 21.35
C SER A 64 -18.52 -41.04 21.31
N LEU A 65 -18.64 -40.48 20.11
CA LEU A 65 -19.19 -39.14 19.89
C LEU A 65 -20.71 -39.19 19.72
N PRO A 66 -21.46 -38.20 20.24
CA PRO A 66 -22.87 -38.03 19.89
C PRO A 66 -23.06 -37.81 18.38
N CYS A 67 -24.24 -38.16 17.84
CA CYS A 67 -24.51 -38.09 16.40
C CYS A 67 -24.27 -36.71 15.77
N HIS A 68 -24.64 -35.63 16.48
CA HIS A 68 -24.43 -34.25 16.06
C HIS A 68 -22.95 -33.81 16.12
N CYS A 69 -22.05 -34.68 16.57
CA CYS A 69 -20.61 -34.47 16.65
C CYS A 69 -19.80 -35.43 15.75
N PHE A 70 -20.43 -36.31 14.97
CA PHE A 70 -19.72 -37.28 14.13
C PHE A 70 -18.79 -36.64 13.09
N GLY A 71 -19.06 -35.40 12.68
CA GLY A 71 -18.16 -34.63 11.81
C GLY A 71 -16.75 -34.45 12.39
N PHE A 72 -16.58 -34.60 13.70
CA PHE A 72 -15.28 -34.49 14.36
C PHE A 72 -14.46 -35.76 14.36
N SER A 73 -15.05 -36.94 14.10
CA SER A 73 -14.39 -38.25 14.19
C SER A 73 -13.04 -38.32 13.46
N ASN A 74 -12.94 -37.66 12.30
CA ASN A 74 -11.76 -37.62 11.46
C ASN A 74 -10.99 -36.30 11.51
N SER A 75 -11.33 -35.39 12.43
CA SER A 75 -10.69 -34.08 12.52
C SER A 75 -9.20 -34.16 12.82
N LEU A 76 -8.72 -35.22 13.47
CA LEU A 76 -7.29 -35.39 13.76
C LEU A 76 -6.50 -36.14 12.68
N ASN A 77 -7.12 -36.45 11.53
CA ASN A 77 -6.43 -37.03 10.37
C ASN A 77 -5.59 -35.96 9.65
N VAL A 78 -4.66 -35.35 10.39
CA VAL A 78 -3.72 -34.35 9.91
C VAL A 78 -2.66 -35.05 9.07
N VAL A 79 -2.31 -34.46 7.93
CA VAL A 79 -1.25 -34.99 7.07
C VAL A 79 0.10 -34.85 7.82
N PRO A 80 0.92 -35.88 7.99
CA PRO A 80 2.20 -35.71 8.67
C PRO A 80 3.21 -34.97 7.78
N TRP A 81 4.25 -34.39 8.37
CA TRP A 81 5.27 -33.60 7.65
C TRP A 81 6.05 -34.42 6.61
N ASP A 82 6.18 -35.74 6.80
CA ASP A 82 6.84 -36.69 5.92
C ASP A 82 5.93 -37.24 4.79
N HIS A 83 4.66 -36.85 4.76
CA HIS A 83 3.73 -37.29 3.73
C HIS A 83 4.19 -36.89 2.33
N VAL A 84 4.21 -37.84 1.39
CA VAL A 84 4.77 -37.67 0.03
C VAL A 84 4.14 -36.49 -0.73
N LEU A 85 2.81 -36.30 -0.64
CA LEU A 85 2.16 -35.18 -1.34
C LEU A 85 2.55 -33.83 -0.76
N LEU A 86 2.68 -33.73 0.57
CA LEU A 86 3.06 -32.49 1.23
C LEU A 86 4.54 -32.16 0.95
N THR A 87 5.43 -33.15 1.09
CA THR A 87 6.86 -32.97 0.85
C THR A 87 7.17 -32.57 -0.60
N THR A 88 6.49 -33.16 -1.58
CA THR A 88 6.64 -32.77 -3.00
C THR A 88 6.14 -31.35 -3.28
N VAL A 89 5.07 -30.89 -2.60
CA VAL A 89 4.61 -29.49 -2.64
C VAL A 89 5.66 -28.56 -2.03
N LEU A 90 6.15 -28.86 -0.82
CA LEU A 90 7.14 -28.01 -0.13
C LEU A 90 8.45 -27.90 -0.91
N LYS A 91 8.89 -29.00 -1.54
CA LYS A 91 10.07 -29.03 -2.44
C LYS A 91 9.84 -28.34 -3.79
N GLY A 92 8.60 -27.94 -4.11
CA GLY A 92 8.26 -27.30 -5.38
C GLY A 92 8.13 -28.25 -6.58
N GLN A 93 8.20 -29.56 -6.35
CA GLN A 93 8.02 -30.59 -7.39
C GLN A 93 6.55 -30.76 -7.79
N ASN A 94 5.62 -30.40 -6.90
CA ASN A 94 4.20 -30.43 -7.15
C ASN A 94 3.57 -29.04 -6.88
N THR A 95 3.37 -28.25 -7.92
CA THR A 95 2.83 -26.87 -7.81
C THR A 95 1.31 -26.82 -7.67
N THR A 96 0.61 -27.89 -8.02
CA THR A 96 -0.86 -27.96 -8.02
C THR A 96 -1.43 -28.58 -6.75
N GLY A 97 -0.59 -29.26 -5.96
CA GLY A 97 -1.04 -30.04 -4.81
C GLY A 97 -1.87 -31.25 -5.20
N GLN A 98 -1.78 -31.71 -6.46
CA GLN A 98 -2.57 -32.81 -7.00
C GLN A 98 -1.69 -34.01 -7.32
N ARG A 99 -2.17 -35.22 -6.99
CA ARG A 99 -1.56 -36.48 -7.45
C ARG A 99 -2.66 -37.43 -7.92
N THR A 100 -2.38 -38.17 -8.99
CA THR A 100 -3.25 -39.28 -9.42
C THR A 100 -2.80 -40.56 -8.72
N GLN A 101 -3.71 -41.22 -8.01
CA GLN A 101 -3.48 -42.51 -7.37
C GLN A 101 -4.59 -43.47 -7.81
N LYS A 102 -4.21 -44.61 -8.41
CA LYS A 102 -5.15 -45.64 -8.91
C LYS A 102 -6.29 -45.03 -9.78
N GLY A 103 -5.93 -44.11 -10.68
CA GLY A 103 -6.88 -43.42 -11.57
C GLY A 103 -7.69 -42.26 -10.93
N ARG A 104 -7.63 -42.06 -9.61
CA ARG A 104 -8.34 -40.98 -8.91
C ARG A 104 -7.43 -39.79 -8.61
N LYS A 105 -7.92 -38.57 -8.82
CA LYS A 105 -7.23 -37.33 -8.45
C LYS A 105 -7.38 -37.08 -6.96
N ILE A 106 -6.26 -36.95 -6.27
CA ILE A 106 -6.18 -36.60 -4.85
C ILE A 106 -5.57 -35.21 -4.75
N PHE A 107 -6.14 -34.37 -3.88
CA PHE A 107 -5.67 -33.02 -3.62
C PHE A 107 -5.12 -32.91 -2.20
N LEU A 108 -4.13 -32.05 -1.99
CA LEU A 108 -3.68 -31.65 -0.66
C LEU A 108 -4.77 -30.80 0.00
N TRP A 109 -5.59 -31.43 0.82
CA TRP A 109 -6.69 -30.80 1.53
C TRP A 109 -6.42 -30.82 3.02
N GLU A 110 -6.47 -29.65 3.67
CA GLU A 110 -6.23 -29.53 5.11
C GLU A 110 -7.24 -28.59 5.76
N ALA A 111 -7.52 -28.81 7.05
CA ALA A 111 -8.35 -27.92 7.85
C ALA A 111 -7.61 -26.60 8.13
N LEU A 112 -8.32 -25.48 8.21
CA LEU A 112 -7.70 -24.16 8.40
C LEU A 112 -6.72 -24.09 9.60
N PRO A 113 -7.03 -24.66 10.79
CA PRO A 113 -6.08 -24.63 11.92
C PRO A 113 -4.75 -25.31 11.63
N VAL A 114 -4.76 -26.38 10.83
CA VAL A 114 -3.57 -27.09 10.37
C VAL A 114 -2.77 -26.20 9.42
N ILE A 115 -3.44 -25.55 8.46
CA ILE A 115 -2.81 -24.62 7.53
C ILE A 115 -2.14 -23.47 8.28
N GLN A 116 -2.84 -22.86 9.24
CA GLN A 116 -2.30 -21.79 10.09
C GLN A 116 -1.06 -22.26 10.85
N ALA A 117 -1.12 -23.42 11.50
CA ALA A 117 0.02 -23.98 12.24
C ALA A 117 1.22 -24.30 11.33
N ARG A 118 0.99 -24.79 10.09
CA ARG A 118 2.09 -25.02 9.14
C ARG A 118 2.74 -23.73 8.71
N VAL A 119 1.94 -22.71 8.37
CA VAL A 119 2.45 -21.39 7.98
C VAL A 119 3.26 -20.80 9.14
N GLU A 120 2.75 -20.85 10.36
CA GLU A 120 3.44 -20.41 11.58
C GLU A 120 4.81 -21.11 11.74
N LYS A 121 4.84 -22.45 11.75
CA LYS A 121 6.09 -23.21 11.89
C LYS A 121 7.10 -22.92 10.78
N LEU A 122 6.64 -22.74 9.54
CA LEU A 122 7.52 -22.42 8.42
C LEU A 122 8.02 -20.97 8.46
N VAL A 123 7.18 -20.02 8.84
CA VAL A 123 7.55 -18.60 9.03
C VAL A 123 8.55 -18.45 10.18
N ASP A 124 8.36 -19.17 11.28
CA ASP A 124 9.29 -19.18 12.42
C ASP A 124 10.67 -19.72 12.05
N LYS A 125 10.71 -20.66 11.10
CA LYS A 125 11.95 -21.20 10.52
C LYS A 125 12.48 -20.36 9.34
N MET A 126 11.85 -19.24 9.01
CA MET A 126 12.18 -18.39 7.85
C MET A 126 12.12 -19.12 6.49
N ASN A 127 11.39 -20.24 6.40
CA ASN A 127 11.20 -21.04 5.20
C ASN A 127 10.08 -20.46 4.30
N TYR A 128 10.24 -19.19 3.91
CA TYR A 128 9.20 -18.44 3.21
C TYR A 128 8.88 -19.00 1.81
N LYS A 129 9.85 -19.60 1.11
CA LYS A 129 9.61 -20.25 -0.20
C LYS A 129 8.65 -21.42 -0.07
N GLU A 130 8.82 -22.23 0.97
CA GLU A 130 7.97 -23.37 1.31
C GLU A 130 6.56 -22.90 1.69
N VAL A 131 6.43 -21.80 2.45
CA VAL A 131 5.13 -21.18 2.75
C VAL A 131 4.38 -20.81 1.48
N VAL A 132 5.05 -20.14 0.54
CA VAL A 132 4.45 -19.72 -0.73
C VAL A 132 3.99 -20.93 -1.55
N ARG A 133 4.85 -21.94 -1.71
CA ARG A 133 4.53 -23.18 -2.45
C ARG A 133 3.31 -23.88 -1.83
N TYR A 134 3.32 -24.01 -0.50
CA TYR A 134 2.25 -24.64 0.24
C TYR A 134 0.91 -23.89 0.09
N LEU A 135 0.89 -22.57 0.31
CA LEU A 135 -0.34 -21.77 0.22
C LEU A 135 -0.94 -21.72 -1.19
N ARG A 136 -0.10 -21.80 -2.24
CA ARG A 136 -0.55 -21.90 -3.65
C ARG A 136 -1.24 -23.24 -3.94
N ALA A 137 -0.78 -24.33 -3.30
CA ALA A 137 -1.21 -25.69 -3.61
C ALA A 137 -2.34 -26.22 -2.71
N VAL A 138 -2.34 -25.87 -1.42
CA VAL A 138 -3.29 -26.41 -0.43
C VAL A 138 -4.73 -25.93 -0.67
N LYS A 139 -5.69 -26.84 -0.46
CA LYS A 139 -7.13 -26.58 -0.48
C LYS A 139 -7.71 -26.67 0.92
N CYS A 140 -8.78 -25.91 1.16
CA CYS A 140 -9.47 -25.84 2.44
C CYS A 140 -10.96 -25.62 2.21
N ASN A 141 -11.80 -26.12 3.13
CA ASN A 141 -13.24 -25.81 3.14
C ASN A 141 -13.50 -24.36 3.55
N ASP A 142 -12.67 -23.79 4.42
CA ASP A 142 -12.73 -22.37 4.78
C ASP A 142 -12.00 -21.52 3.73
N THR A 143 -12.75 -21.13 2.70
CA THR A 143 -12.23 -20.34 1.59
C THR A 143 -11.83 -18.93 2.01
N LYS A 144 -12.49 -18.35 3.03
CA LYS A 144 -12.18 -17.02 3.54
C LYS A 144 -10.85 -17.03 4.30
N GLY A 145 -10.71 -17.92 5.28
CA GLY A 145 -9.48 -18.02 6.06
C GLY A 145 -8.27 -18.41 5.20
N LEU A 146 -8.45 -19.29 4.20
CA LEU A 146 -7.38 -19.62 3.26
C LEU A 146 -7.02 -18.43 2.36
N ARG A 147 -8.00 -17.64 1.91
CA ARG A 147 -7.75 -16.43 1.13
C ARG A 147 -6.94 -15.42 1.95
N ASP A 148 -7.29 -15.19 3.20
CA ASP A 148 -6.61 -14.24 4.07
C ASP A 148 -5.12 -14.65 4.29
N LEU A 149 -4.83 -15.97 4.33
CA LEU A 149 -3.46 -16.48 4.34
C LEU A 149 -2.76 -16.30 2.98
N ARG A 150 -3.45 -16.56 1.87
CA ARG A 150 -2.91 -16.39 0.51
C ARG A 150 -2.62 -14.93 0.17
N ASP A 151 -3.36 -13.99 0.73
CA ASP A 151 -3.08 -12.55 0.58
C ASP A 151 -1.74 -12.14 1.21
N LYS A 152 -1.12 -12.99 2.03
CA LYS A 152 0.25 -12.82 2.55
C LYS A 152 1.34 -13.37 1.62
N ILE A 153 1.00 -14.08 0.55
CA ILE A 153 1.98 -14.63 -0.41
C ILE A 153 2.93 -13.56 -0.97
N PRO A 154 2.46 -12.38 -1.43
CA PRO A 154 3.35 -11.34 -1.94
C PRO A 154 4.36 -10.86 -0.89
N PHE A 155 3.96 -10.76 0.37
CA PHE A 155 4.87 -10.41 1.46
C PHE A 155 5.95 -11.47 1.67
N TYR A 156 5.60 -12.76 1.66
CA TYR A 156 6.59 -13.84 1.77
C TYR A 156 7.53 -13.91 0.56
N LEU A 157 7.05 -13.58 -0.64
CA LEU A 157 7.92 -13.44 -1.82
C LEU A 157 8.93 -12.31 -1.64
N CYS A 158 8.49 -11.13 -1.17
CA CYS A 158 9.41 -10.03 -0.81
C CYS A 158 10.44 -10.46 0.25
N LYS A 159 10.04 -11.24 1.27
CA LYS A 159 10.96 -11.78 2.29
C LYS A 159 12.06 -12.66 1.69
N THR A 160 11.79 -13.32 0.57
CA THR A 160 12.78 -14.13 -0.17
C THR A 160 13.61 -13.33 -1.17
N GLY A 161 13.37 -12.03 -1.31
CA GLY A 161 14.03 -11.16 -2.30
C GLY A 161 13.41 -11.22 -3.71
N ASP A 162 12.30 -11.95 -3.88
CA ASP A 162 11.64 -12.12 -5.18
C ASP A 162 10.53 -11.07 -5.38
N PHE A 163 10.96 -9.83 -5.61
CA PHE A 163 10.06 -8.69 -5.73
C PHE A 163 9.23 -8.69 -7.02
N LEU A 164 9.73 -9.32 -8.09
CA LEU A 164 9.01 -9.38 -9.36
C LEU A 164 7.82 -10.33 -9.25
N ASP A 165 8.03 -11.54 -8.74
CA ASP A 165 6.93 -12.48 -8.50
C ASP A 165 5.99 -11.97 -7.41
N ALA A 166 6.48 -11.24 -6.41
CA ALA A 166 5.63 -10.58 -5.43
C ALA A 166 4.67 -9.59 -6.08
N ALA A 167 5.19 -8.69 -6.92
CA ALA A 167 4.37 -7.71 -7.65
C ALA A 167 3.36 -8.38 -8.59
N HIS A 168 3.76 -9.44 -9.28
CA HIS A 168 2.85 -10.24 -10.10
C HIS A 168 1.77 -10.91 -9.24
N SER A 169 2.14 -11.53 -8.13
CA SER A 169 1.20 -12.22 -7.23
C SER A 169 0.18 -11.28 -6.59
N LEU A 170 0.42 -9.97 -6.54
CA LEU A 170 -0.60 -9.01 -6.11
C LEU A 170 -1.73 -8.87 -7.14
N LEU A 171 -1.39 -8.88 -8.43
CA LEU A 171 -2.33 -8.61 -9.52
C LEU A 171 -3.00 -9.86 -10.08
N PHE A 172 -2.38 -11.04 -9.91
CA PHE A 172 -2.92 -12.30 -10.40
C PHE A 172 -3.54 -13.13 -9.26
N PRO A 173 -4.80 -13.60 -9.41
CA PRO A 173 -5.43 -14.42 -8.40
C PRO A 173 -4.74 -15.79 -8.28
N VAL A 174 -4.54 -16.25 -7.05
CA VAL A 174 -4.02 -17.59 -6.77
C VAL A 174 -5.18 -18.58 -6.82
N ASN A 175 -5.13 -19.55 -7.76
CA ASN A 175 -5.97 -20.75 -7.87
C ASN A 175 -7.40 -20.62 -7.31
N SER A 176 -8.38 -20.50 -8.22
CA SER A 176 -9.84 -20.45 -7.98
C SER A 176 -10.38 -19.27 -7.16
N LEU A 177 -9.56 -18.27 -6.84
CA LEU A 177 -10.04 -17.02 -6.25
C LEU A 177 -10.66 -16.11 -7.31
N ALA A 178 -11.80 -15.49 -6.99
CA ALA A 178 -12.53 -14.60 -7.88
C ALA A 178 -11.86 -13.22 -8.10
N CYS A 179 -10.99 -12.76 -7.18
CA CYS A 179 -10.28 -11.48 -7.28
C CYS A 179 -8.84 -11.60 -6.77
N CYS A 180 -7.92 -10.84 -7.36
CA CYS A 180 -6.53 -10.77 -6.94
C CYS A 180 -6.35 -10.11 -5.56
N THR A 181 -5.15 -10.17 -5.00
CA THR A 181 -4.83 -9.56 -3.70
C THR A 181 -4.88 -8.04 -3.76
N ALA A 182 -4.57 -7.43 -4.92
CA ALA A 182 -4.63 -5.99 -5.14
C ALA A 182 -6.01 -5.39 -4.81
N CYS A 183 -7.10 -6.11 -5.12
CA CYS A 183 -8.47 -5.71 -4.82
C CYS A 183 -8.74 -5.46 -3.32
N ARG A 184 -7.91 -6.02 -2.43
CA ARG A 184 -8.09 -6.03 -0.97
C ARG A 184 -6.99 -5.33 -0.21
N LEU A 185 -6.01 -4.75 -0.92
CA LEU A 185 -4.96 -3.97 -0.29
C LEU A 185 -5.52 -2.74 0.41
N THR A 186 -4.95 -2.42 1.58
CA THR A 186 -5.16 -1.15 2.26
C THR A 186 -4.16 -0.10 1.78
N PRO A 187 -4.44 1.21 1.96
CA PRO A 187 -3.50 2.29 1.64
C PRO A 187 -2.12 2.12 2.29
N PHE A 188 -2.10 1.65 3.54
CA PHE A 188 -0.86 1.36 4.24
C PHE A 188 -0.08 0.21 3.58
N GLN A 189 -0.75 -0.91 3.27
CA GLN A 189 -0.08 -2.03 2.60
C GLN A 189 0.46 -1.63 1.23
N PHE A 190 -0.29 -0.81 0.48
CA PHE A 190 0.16 -0.26 -0.81
C PHE A 190 1.48 0.52 -0.67
N GLU A 191 1.54 1.48 0.27
CA GLU A 191 2.74 2.25 0.59
C GLU A 191 3.93 1.32 0.93
N VAL A 192 3.73 0.36 1.83
CA VAL A 192 4.79 -0.55 2.26
C VAL A 192 5.27 -1.44 1.11
N TYR A 193 4.39 -1.98 0.26
CA TYR A 193 4.80 -2.78 -0.90
C TYR A 193 5.60 -1.96 -1.91
N LEU A 194 5.16 -0.75 -2.26
CA LEU A 194 5.90 0.10 -3.17
C LEU A 194 7.31 0.41 -2.65
N LYS A 195 7.43 0.62 -1.34
CA LYS A 195 8.70 0.84 -0.68
C LYS A 195 9.60 -0.40 -0.70
N MET A 196 9.05 -1.59 -0.47
CA MET A 196 9.81 -2.84 -0.65
C MET A 196 10.33 -2.98 -2.07
N PHE A 197 9.47 -2.72 -3.06
CA PHE A 197 9.82 -2.80 -4.48
C PHE A 197 10.87 -1.76 -4.89
N ARG A 198 10.81 -0.55 -4.35
CA ARG A 198 11.76 0.54 -4.63
C ARG A 198 13.14 0.31 -4.03
N THR A 199 13.21 -0.33 -2.87
CA THR A 199 14.43 -0.40 -2.04
C THR A 199 15.05 -1.80 -1.95
N GLY A 200 14.35 -2.83 -2.43
CA GLY A 200 14.80 -4.22 -2.27
C GLY A 200 14.88 -4.66 -0.80
N SER A 201 14.19 -3.93 0.09
CA SER A 201 14.26 -4.09 1.54
C SER A 201 12.89 -4.42 2.11
N VAL A 202 12.84 -5.17 3.20
CA VAL A 202 11.61 -5.64 3.85
C VAL A 202 11.70 -5.46 5.37
N PRO A 203 10.57 -5.21 6.07
CA PRO A 203 10.57 -5.20 7.53
C PRO A 203 10.92 -6.60 8.06
N THR A 204 11.63 -6.73 9.18
CA THR A 204 11.97 -8.04 9.78
C THR A 204 10.79 -8.74 10.43
N GLY A 205 9.74 -8.00 10.80
CA GLY A 205 8.50 -8.53 11.39
C GLY A 205 7.82 -9.60 10.55
N LYS A 206 6.97 -10.40 11.19
CA LYS A 206 6.27 -11.53 10.54
C LYS A 206 5.02 -11.08 9.80
N ASP A 207 4.52 -9.88 10.11
CA ASP A 207 3.42 -9.24 9.42
C ASP A 207 3.84 -7.85 8.87
N ILE A 208 3.16 -7.41 7.82
CA ILE A 208 3.42 -6.12 7.17
C ILE A 208 3.05 -4.93 8.07
N GLN A 209 2.18 -5.15 9.05
CA GLN A 209 1.73 -4.14 10.01
C GLN A 209 2.61 -4.04 11.26
N GLU A 210 3.51 -4.98 11.48
CA GLU A 210 4.38 -4.98 12.66
C GLU A 210 5.49 -3.93 12.47
N PRO A 211 5.66 -2.99 13.43
CA PRO A 211 6.79 -2.08 13.41
C PRO A 211 8.07 -2.88 13.62
N ALA A 212 8.92 -2.90 12.61
CA ALA A 212 10.14 -3.69 12.62
C ALA A 212 11.23 -2.99 11.79
N PRO A 213 12.52 -3.20 12.14
CA PRO A 213 13.61 -2.66 11.34
C PRO A 213 13.58 -3.24 9.92
N TRP A 214 14.05 -2.44 8.97
CA TRP A 214 14.13 -2.85 7.57
C TRP A 214 15.48 -3.49 7.25
N ILE A 215 15.44 -4.57 6.46
CA ILE A 215 16.62 -5.31 5.99
C ILE A 215 16.57 -5.49 4.48
N THR A 216 17.71 -5.43 3.81
CA THR A 216 17.80 -5.70 2.37
C THR A 216 17.79 -7.20 2.10
N THR A 217 16.90 -7.67 1.22
CA THR A 217 16.75 -9.10 0.89
C THR A 217 16.99 -9.42 -0.58
N GLY A 218 17.03 -8.42 -1.47
CA GLY A 218 17.32 -8.64 -2.88
C GLY A 218 17.43 -7.35 -3.68
N SER A 219 17.52 -7.47 -5.00
CA SER A 219 17.60 -6.32 -5.90
C SER A 219 16.23 -5.64 -6.04
N PRO A 220 16.16 -4.30 -5.93
CA PRO A 220 14.92 -3.55 -6.18
C PRO A 220 14.37 -3.77 -7.59
N LEU A 221 13.07 -3.51 -7.77
CA LEU A 221 12.46 -3.45 -9.10
C LEU A 221 13.04 -2.28 -9.91
N LYS A 222 13.18 -2.49 -11.22
CA LYS A 222 13.47 -1.39 -12.16
C LYS A 222 12.33 -0.38 -12.13
N ASP A 223 12.64 0.91 -12.25
CA ASP A 223 11.66 1.98 -12.03
C ASP A 223 10.47 1.93 -13.00
N ALA A 224 10.74 1.55 -14.26
CA ALA A 224 9.71 1.29 -15.25
C ALA A 224 8.75 0.16 -14.80
N VAL A 225 9.29 -0.94 -14.26
CA VAL A 225 8.44 -2.02 -13.71
C VAL A 225 7.69 -1.52 -12.47
N LEU A 226 8.35 -0.81 -11.56
CA LEU A 226 7.74 -0.27 -10.36
C LEU A 226 6.53 0.62 -10.67
N ILE A 227 6.68 1.63 -11.54
CA ILE A 227 5.58 2.54 -11.86
C ILE A 227 4.43 1.82 -12.56
N LYS A 228 4.73 0.90 -13.47
CA LYS A 228 3.72 0.05 -14.12
C LYS A 228 2.92 -0.74 -13.10
N GLN A 229 3.59 -1.40 -12.16
CA GLN A 229 2.90 -2.21 -11.16
C GLN A 229 2.12 -1.33 -10.18
N ALA A 230 2.68 -0.20 -9.74
CA ALA A 230 1.99 0.73 -8.86
C ALA A 230 0.68 1.26 -9.45
N LEU A 231 0.71 1.69 -10.72
CA LEU A 231 -0.49 2.17 -11.42
C LEU A 231 -1.53 1.07 -11.57
N LYS A 232 -1.11 -0.16 -11.90
CA LYS A 232 -2.03 -1.31 -11.97
C LYS A 232 -2.68 -1.65 -10.63
N LEU A 233 -1.93 -1.54 -9.53
CA LEU A 233 -2.48 -1.73 -8.18
C LEU A 233 -3.54 -0.67 -7.87
N LEU A 234 -3.30 0.59 -8.23
CA LEU A 234 -4.28 1.66 -8.08
C LEU A 234 -5.54 1.37 -8.92
N TYR A 235 -5.40 1.04 -10.19
CA TYR A 235 -6.54 0.76 -11.07
C TYR A 235 -7.34 -0.49 -10.68
N SER A 236 -6.71 -1.46 -10.03
CA SER A 236 -7.36 -2.69 -9.56
C SER A 236 -8.18 -2.49 -8.28
N ASN A 237 -8.05 -1.34 -7.60
CA ASN A 237 -8.69 -1.09 -6.32
C ASN A 237 -9.15 0.37 -6.19
N LEU A 238 -10.44 0.59 -6.38
CA LEU A 238 -11.07 1.92 -6.34
C LEU A 238 -10.82 2.65 -5.01
N SER A 239 -10.70 1.92 -3.90
CA SER A 239 -10.43 2.53 -2.59
C SER A 239 -9.01 3.09 -2.50
N LEU A 240 -8.03 2.48 -3.18
CA LEU A 240 -6.68 3.03 -3.30
C LEU A 240 -6.65 4.18 -4.30
N TYR A 241 -7.30 4.00 -5.46
CA TYR A 241 -7.36 5.00 -6.53
C TYR A 241 -7.94 6.34 -6.06
N ARG A 242 -8.96 6.32 -5.20
CA ARG A 242 -9.60 7.54 -4.68
C ARG A 242 -8.93 8.09 -3.42
N ASN A 243 -7.89 7.42 -2.90
CA ASN A 243 -7.25 7.82 -1.67
C ASN A 243 -6.03 8.74 -1.94
N PRO A 244 -6.03 10.00 -1.48
CA PRO A 244 -4.91 10.93 -1.65
C PRO A 244 -3.57 10.37 -1.17
N LYS A 245 -3.60 9.60 -0.07
CA LYS A 245 -2.39 9.01 0.53
C LYS A 245 -1.71 8.00 -0.40
N CYS A 246 -2.47 7.30 -1.24
CA CYS A 246 -1.88 6.34 -2.18
C CYS A 246 -1.13 7.08 -3.29
N TRP A 247 -1.69 8.17 -3.81
CA TRP A 247 -1.01 9.01 -4.79
C TRP A 247 0.19 9.75 -4.21
N SER A 248 0.07 10.29 -3.00
CA SER A 248 1.18 10.93 -2.29
C SER A 248 2.31 9.93 -2.06
N SER A 249 2.00 8.71 -1.60
CA SER A 249 2.98 7.63 -1.42
C SER A 249 3.68 7.25 -2.72
N LEU A 250 2.94 7.13 -3.83
CA LEU A 250 3.52 6.85 -5.14
C LEU A 250 4.52 7.93 -5.55
N ILE A 251 4.12 9.21 -5.48
CA ILE A 251 4.97 10.35 -5.85
C ILE A 251 6.21 10.40 -4.97
N MET A 252 6.05 10.30 -3.64
CA MET A 252 7.17 10.32 -2.70
C MET A 252 8.17 9.19 -2.98
N ILE A 253 7.68 7.96 -3.24
CA ILE A 253 8.53 6.80 -3.50
C ILE A 253 9.30 6.94 -4.82
N LEU A 254 8.66 7.46 -5.87
CA LEU A 254 9.32 7.73 -7.16
C LEU A 254 10.33 8.89 -7.05
N GLY A 255 10.00 9.91 -6.26
CA GLY A 255 10.86 11.06 -5.96
C GLY A 255 11.89 10.81 -4.85
N SER A 256 12.10 9.58 -4.42
CA SER A 256 13.06 9.22 -3.36
C SER A 256 14.16 8.29 -3.86
N SER A 257 15.30 8.28 -3.18
CA SER A 257 16.39 7.36 -3.46
C SER A 257 16.01 5.91 -3.15
N ARG A 258 16.83 4.96 -3.61
CA ARG A 258 16.67 3.54 -3.25
C ARG A 258 17.20 3.20 -1.85
N LEU A 259 17.84 4.17 -1.19
CA LEU A 259 18.38 4.00 0.16
C LEU A 259 17.25 4.15 1.17
N LEU A 260 17.23 3.21 2.12
CA LEU A 260 16.23 3.16 3.18
C LEU A 260 16.90 3.09 4.54
N GLU A 261 16.53 4.02 5.42
CA GLU A 261 16.97 4.00 6.80
C GLU A 261 16.36 2.78 7.55
N LYS A 262 17.00 2.35 8.65
CA LYS A 262 16.52 1.21 9.45
C LYS A 262 15.11 1.41 10.02
N ASN A 263 14.74 2.65 10.29
CA ASN A 263 13.40 3.07 10.74
C ASN A 263 12.36 3.06 9.59
N GLY A 264 12.79 2.87 8.35
CA GLY A 264 11.95 2.92 7.16
C GLY A 264 11.78 4.33 6.56
N HIS A 265 12.58 5.32 6.88
CA HIS A 265 12.51 6.59 6.16
C HIS A 265 13.26 6.51 4.82
N LEU A 266 12.63 7.07 3.78
CA LEU A 266 13.22 7.22 2.45
C LEU A 266 13.89 8.59 2.36
N HIS A 267 15.04 8.64 1.71
CA HIS A 267 15.68 9.92 1.41
C HIS A 267 15.09 10.54 0.14
N PRO A 268 14.50 11.75 0.20
CA PRO A 268 13.97 12.42 -0.97
C PRO A 268 15.10 12.82 -1.93
N LEU A 269 14.80 12.80 -3.23
CA LEU A 269 15.66 13.30 -4.30
C LEU A 269 15.20 14.70 -4.72
N SER A 270 16.16 15.58 -4.98
CA SER A 270 15.94 16.85 -5.67
C SER A 270 16.41 16.68 -7.12
N LEU A 271 15.50 16.28 -8.01
CA LEU A 271 15.80 16.08 -9.42
C LEU A 271 15.83 17.42 -10.14
N LYS A 272 16.77 17.56 -11.09
CA LYS A 272 16.79 18.74 -11.96
C LYS A 272 15.63 18.65 -12.95
N GLU A 273 15.08 19.80 -13.30
CA GLU A 273 14.05 19.85 -14.33
C GLU A 273 14.61 19.31 -15.67
N PRO A 274 13.95 18.31 -16.29
CA PRO A 274 14.40 17.78 -17.58
C PRO A 274 14.13 18.77 -18.73
N PRO A 275 14.85 18.68 -19.86
CA PRO A 275 14.63 19.52 -21.03
C PRO A 275 13.18 19.47 -21.54
N LEU A 276 12.68 20.57 -22.11
CA LEU A 276 11.30 20.70 -22.57
C LEU A 276 10.90 19.63 -23.60
N ASP A 277 11.73 19.40 -24.62
CA ASP A 277 11.47 18.38 -25.65
C ASP A 277 11.31 16.98 -25.04
N PHE A 278 12.06 16.68 -23.98
CA PHE A 278 11.92 15.42 -23.26
C PHE A 278 10.58 15.36 -22.52
N GLN A 279 10.19 16.44 -21.82
CA GLN A 279 8.90 16.52 -21.14
C GLN A 279 7.74 16.28 -22.12
N GLU A 280 7.75 16.98 -23.25
CA GLU A 280 6.73 16.85 -24.30
C GLU A 280 6.67 15.42 -24.88
N GLY A 281 7.83 14.81 -25.14
CA GLY A 281 7.92 13.43 -25.61
C GLY A 281 7.32 12.43 -24.64
N VAL A 282 7.61 12.55 -23.34
CA VAL A 282 7.02 11.67 -22.31
C VAL A 282 5.52 11.92 -22.16
N LEU A 283 5.09 13.18 -22.17
CA LEU A 283 3.67 13.55 -22.05
C LEU A 283 2.84 12.99 -23.20
N ALA A 284 3.33 13.10 -24.44
CA ALA A 284 2.64 12.62 -25.63
C ALA A 284 2.40 11.10 -25.60
N ALA A 285 3.39 10.33 -25.14
CA ALA A 285 3.29 8.87 -25.11
C ALA A 285 2.53 8.31 -23.90
N SER A 286 2.47 9.06 -22.81
CA SER A 286 1.86 8.59 -21.56
C SER A 286 0.34 8.48 -21.62
N GLY A 287 -0.35 9.30 -22.43
CA GLY A 287 -1.81 9.26 -22.54
C GLY A 287 -2.34 7.89 -22.99
N SER A 288 -1.82 7.36 -24.09
CA SER A 288 -2.15 6.02 -24.59
C SER A 288 -1.68 4.94 -23.63
N LEU A 289 -0.48 5.08 -23.07
CA LEU A 289 0.07 4.11 -22.13
C LEU A 289 -0.81 3.95 -20.87
N LEU A 290 -1.30 5.05 -20.29
CA LEU A 290 -2.18 4.99 -19.11
C LEU A 290 -3.51 4.32 -19.43
N GLN A 291 -4.06 4.53 -20.63
CA GLN A 291 -5.25 3.82 -21.09
C GLN A 291 -4.99 2.32 -21.24
N GLU A 292 -3.85 1.94 -21.81
CA GLU A 292 -3.45 0.53 -21.91
C GLU A 292 -3.25 -0.10 -20.53
N LEU A 293 -2.65 0.61 -19.57
CA LEU A 293 -2.45 0.10 -18.22
C LEU A 293 -3.77 -0.15 -17.48
N LYS A 294 -4.82 0.62 -17.77
CA LYS A 294 -6.19 0.39 -17.27
C LYS A 294 -6.86 -0.80 -17.94
N ALA A 295 -6.70 -0.95 -19.26
CA ALA A 295 -7.44 -1.93 -20.05
C ALA A 295 -6.77 -3.31 -20.17
N LYS A 296 -5.43 -3.37 -20.18
CA LYS A 296 -4.66 -4.57 -20.55
C LYS A 296 -3.87 -5.15 -19.37
N VAL A 297 -3.94 -6.47 -19.23
CA VAL A 297 -3.17 -7.24 -18.23
C VAL A 297 -1.68 -7.23 -18.53
N ASN A 298 -1.27 -7.17 -19.80
CA ASN A 298 0.13 -7.08 -20.21
C ASN A 298 0.36 -5.81 -21.04
N VAL A 299 1.25 -4.94 -20.56
CA VAL A 299 1.62 -3.67 -21.19
C VAL A 299 3.12 -3.55 -21.15
N SER A 300 3.76 -3.30 -22.29
CA SER A 300 5.19 -2.99 -22.37
C SER A 300 5.38 -1.48 -22.27
N LEU A 301 6.32 -1.04 -21.45
CA LEU A 301 6.70 0.36 -21.41
C LEU A 301 7.68 0.66 -22.55
N PRO A 302 7.47 1.73 -23.33
CA PRO A 302 8.38 2.08 -24.42
C PRO A 302 9.78 2.39 -23.87
N PRO A 303 10.83 1.67 -24.30
CA PRO A 303 12.19 1.87 -23.76
C PRO A 303 12.75 3.26 -24.07
N ALA A 304 12.29 3.91 -25.15
CA ALA A 304 12.70 5.25 -25.55
C ALA A 304 12.34 6.33 -24.50
N ILE A 305 11.24 6.14 -23.75
CA ILE A 305 10.76 7.07 -22.71
C ILE A 305 11.56 6.93 -21.42
N PHE A 306 11.97 5.70 -21.10
CA PHE A 306 12.70 5.37 -19.88
C PHE A 306 14.20 5.28 -20.16
N SER A 307 14.76 6.34 -20.74
CA SER A 307 16.21 6.43 -20.94
C SER A 307 16.94 6.30 -19.60
N PRO A 308 18.13 5.69 -19.54
CA PRO A 308 18.84 5.48 -18.28
C PRO A 308 19.18 6.77 -17.52
N GLN A 309 19.27 7.91 -18.22
CA GLN A 309 19.71 9.18 -17.66
C GLN A 309 18.57 9.97 -17.00
N LEU A 310 17.35 9.89 -17.53
CA LEU A 310 16.17 10.66 -17.07
C LEU A 310 15.02 9.75 -16.64
N GLN A 311 15.34 8.55 -16.14
CA GLN A 311 14.35 7.55 -15.79
C GLN A 311 13.42 7.99 -14.65
N HIS A 312 13.97 8.71 -13.66
CA HIS A 312 13.19 9.18 -12.50
C HIS A 312 12.22 10.28 -12.91
N GLU A 313 12.70 11.21 -13.74
CA GLU A 313 11.95 12.30 -14.32
C GLU A 313 10.81 11.77 -15.19
N ALA A 314 11.08 10.78 -16.06
CA ALA A 314 10.05 10.10 -16.84
C ALA A 314 8.97 9.45 -15.96
N CYS A 315 9.38 8.77 -14.88
CA CYS A 315 8.45 8.19 -13.92
C CYS A 315 7.59 9.25 -13.23
N LEU A 316 8.16 10.39 -12.82
CA LEU A 316 7.40 11.48 -12.21
C LEU A 316 6.43 12.13 -13.20
N ILE A 317 6.83 12.34 -14.46
CA ILE A 317 5.93 12.88 -15.51
C ILE A 317 4.76 11.92 -15.75
N LEU A 318 5.01 10.62 -15.84
CA LEU A 318 3.95 9.62 -15.98
C LEU A 318 3.01 9.62 -14.75
N ALA A 319 3.56 9.78 -13.54
CA ALA A 319 2.76 9.90 -12.31
C ALA A 319 1.91 11.19 -12.32
N VAL A 320 2.47 12.32 -12.78
CA VAL A 320 1.75 13.58 -12.97
C VAL A 320 0.53 13.39 -13.87
N GLN A 321 0.70 12.76 -15.03
CA GLN A 321 -0.43 12.52 -15.93
C GLN A 321 -1.44 11.51 -15.39
N ALA A 322 -0.98 10.50 -14.65
CA ALA A 322 -1.89 9.58 -13.96
C ALA A 322 -2.75 10.30 -12.91
N VAL A 323 -2.15 11.23 -12.14
CA VAL A 323 -2.87 12.07 -11.18
C VAL A 323 -3.84 13.00 -11.91
N GLN A 324 -3.46 13.61 -13.04
CA GLN A 324 -4.37 14.43 -13.84
C GLN A 324 -5.60 13.64 -14.28
N GLN A 325 -5.42 12.43 -14.82
CA GLN A 325 -6.54 11.56 -15.17
C GLN A 325 -7.42 11.23 -13.96
N MET A 326 -6.82 11.00 -12.79
CA MET A 326 -7.58 10.79 -11.56
C MET A 326 -8.40 12.02 -11.16
N LEU A 327 -7.85 13.22 -11.26
CA LEU A 327 -8.59 14.45 -10.99
C LEU A 327 -9.73 14.65 -11.99
N PHE A 328 -9.50 14.40 -13.28
CA PHE A 328 -10.55 14.53 -14.29
C PHE A 328 -11.72 13.56 -14.07
N CYS A 329 -11.47 12.36 -13.57
CA CYS A 329 -12.51 11.35 -13.38
C CYS A 329 -13.13 11.32 -11.97
N ASP A 330 -12.37 11.61 -10.93
CA ASP A 330 -12.73 11.26 -9.54
C ASP A 330 -12.47 12.37 -8.52
N LEU A 331 -12.23 13.62 -8.95
CA LEU A 331 -12.08 14.78 -8.06
C LEU A 331 -13.16 14.91 -6.98
N PRO A 332 -14.47 14.67 -7.24
CA PRO A 332 -15.50 14.77 -6.20
C PRO A 332 -15.30 13.81 -5.02
N TYR A 333 -14.58 12.71 -5.22
CA TYR A 333 -14.30 11.72 -4.18
C TYR A 333 -12.99 11.97 -3.44
N LEU A 334 -12.18 12.94 -3.89
CA LEU A 334 -10.88 13.24 -3.31
C LEU A 334 -11.04 14.04 -2.01
N THR A 335 -10.48 13.51 -0.92
CA THR A 335 -10.60 14.13 0.42
C THR A 335 -9.53 15.17 0.71
N SER A 336 -8.40 15.13 0.02
CA SER A 336 -7.31 16.11 0.13
C SER A 336 -6.51 16.15 -1.16
N PHE A 337 -6.05 17.34 -1.54
CA PHE A 337 -5.07 17.51 -2.61
C PHE A 337 -3.74 18.06 -2.09
N LEU A 338 -3.76 18.78 -0.95
CA LEU A 338 -2.54 19.31 -0.35
C LEU A 338 -1.52 18.19 -0.06
N GLU A 339 -1.98 17.02 0.38
CA GLU A 339 -1.10 15.86 0.61
C GLU A 339 -0.39 15.39 -0.67
N ILE A 340 -1.09 15.40 -1.81
CA ILE A 340 -0.51 15.06 -3.13
C ILE A 340 0.49 16.13 -3.56
N ALA A 341 0.16 17.42 -3.36
CA ALA A 341 1.04 18.52 -3.71
C ALA A 341 2.35 18.49 -2.92
N LEU A 342 2.29 18.23 -1.61
CA LEU A 342 3.46 18.15 -0.74
C LEU A 342 4.34 16.91 -1.02
N ALA A 343 3.77 15.85 -1.58
CA ALA A 343 4.48 14.63 -1.92
C ALA A 343 5.60 14.82 -2.96
N PHE A 344 5.50 15.87 -3.79
CA PHE A 344 6.54 16.21 -4.76
C PHE A 344 7.84 16.69 -4.08
N GLY A 345 7.78 17.13 -2.82
CA GLY A 345 8.92 17.67 -2.10
C GLY A 345 9.60 18.79 -2.88
N ASN A 346 10.92 18.69 -3.08
CA ASN A 346 11.70 19.68 -3.83
C ASN A 346 11.53 19.59 -5.35
N ASN A 347 10.78 18.62 -5.88
CA ASN A 347 10.54 18.46 -7.32
C ASN A 347 9.41 19.39 -7.79
N PHE A 348 9.52 20.69 -7.50
CA PHE A 348 8.50 21.70 -7.82
C PHE A 348 8.23 21.81 -9.32
N TRP A 349 9.18 21.45 -10.18
CA TRP A 349 8.99 21.40 -11.63
C TRP A 349 7.87 20.40 -12.02
N ALA A 350 7.81 19.24 -11.35
CA ALA A 350 6.80 18.22 -11.63
C ALA A 350 5.43 18.64 -11.09
N LEU A 351 5.39 19.31 -9.93
CA LEU A 351 4.17 19.91 -9.42
C LEU A 351 3.68 21.04 -10.34
N ARG A 352 4.58 21.89 -10.84
CA ARG A 352 4.24 22.92 -11.83
C ARG A 352 3.62 22.29 -13.08
N LEU A 353 4.24 21.23 -13.61
CA LEU A 353 3.71 20.49 -14.75
C LEU A 353 2.29 19.96 -14.51
N LEU A 354 2.03 19.44 -13.30
CA LEU A 354 0.68 19.03 -12.88
C LEU A 354 -0.30 20.22 -12.94
N LEU A 355 0.05 21.33 -12.29
CA LEU A 355 -0.81 22.50 -12.15
C LEU A 355 -1.09 23.21 -13.49
N ASP A 356 -0.10 23.32 -14.37
CA ASP A 356 -0.23 23.99 -15.67
C ASP A 356 -1.26 23.29 -16.56
N HIS A 357 -1.31 21.96 -16.55
CA HIS A 357 -2.31 21.22 -17.34
C HIS A 357 -3.72 21.30 -16.75
N LEU A 358 -3.87 21.48 -15.43
CA LEU A 358 -5.19 21.71 -14.82
C LEU A 358 -5.78 23.05 -15.27
N SER A 359 -4.95 24.01 -15.66
CA SER A 359 -5.41 25.33 -16.11
C SER A 359 -6.29 25.29 -17.35
N TYR A 360 -6.22 24.21 -18.16
CA TYR A 360 -7.07 24.01 -19.34
C TYR A 360 -8.48 23.50 -19.00
N GLN A 361 -8.74 23.05 -17.77
CA GLN A 361 -10.06 22.58 -17.33
C GLN A 361 -10.54 23.32 -16.08
N GLU A 362 -11.33 24.37 -16.30
CA GLU A 362 -11.72 25.32 -15.25
C GLU A 362 -12.43 24.67 -14.05
N HIS A 363 -13.31 23.70 -14.28
CA HIS A 363 -14.04 23.02 -13.19
C HIS A 363 -13.11 22.19 -12.29
N VAL A 364 -12.17 21.44 -12.88
CA VAL A 364 -11.17 20.65 -12.14
C VAL A 364 -10.20 21.57 -11.41
N LEU A 365 -9.78 22.65 -12.05
CA LEU A 365 -8.94 23.68 -11.46
C LEU A 365 -9.59 24.27 -10.19
N HIS A 366 -10.85 24.70 -10.31
CA HIS A 366 -11.59 25.28 -9.19
C HIS A 366 -11.76 24.28 -8.05
N GLY A 367 -12.17 23.04 -8.35
CA GLY A 367 -12.29 22.00 -7.33
C GLY A 367 -10.97 21.70 -6.64
N THR A 368 -9.86 21.61 -7.40
CA THR A 368 -8.51 21.36 -6.86
C THR A 368 -8.06 22.51 -5.95
N VAL A 369 -8.23 23.77 -6.37
CA VAL A 369 -7.91 24.94 -5.54
C VAL A 369 -8.74 24.94 -4.26
N ASN A 370 -10.04 24.66 -4.35
CA ASN A 370 -10.91 24.62 -3.18
C ASN A 370 -10.49 23.52 -2.19
N LEU A 371 -10.03 22.35 -2.67
CA LEU A 371 -9.46 21.30 -1.83
C LEU A 371 -8.21 21.79 -1.10
N ILE A 372 -7.26 22.40 -1.81
CA ILE A 372 -6.01 22.92 -1.20
C ILE A 372 -6.30 23.98 -0.15
N LEU A 373 -7.16 24.96 -0.46
CA LEU A 373 -7.52 26.02 0.49
C LEU A 373 -8.22 25.45 1.73
N ARG A 374 -9.12 24.48 1.55
CA ARG A 374 -9.77 23.77 2.65
C ARG A 374 -8.75 23.03 3.52
N ASP A 375 -7.81 22.34 2.89
CA ASP A 375 -6.78 21.56 3.59
C ASP A 375 -5.84 22.49 4.38
N LEU A 376 -5.35 23.57 3.76
CA LEU A 376 -4.54 24.59 4.43
C LEU A 376 -5.28 25.22 5.61
N SER A 377 -6.57 25.51 5.44
CA SER A 377 -7.41 26.09 6.51
C SER A 377 -7.58 25.13 7.69
N ARG A 378 -7.78 23.83 7.42
CA ARG A 378 -7.94 22.80 8.47
C ARG A 378 -6.62 22.41 9.14
N GLN A 379 -5.51 22.49 8.42
CA GLN A 379 -4.22 21.96 8.86
C GLN A 379 -3.17 23.06 9.14
N LYS A 380 -3.59 24.31 9.41
CA LYS A 380 -2.68 25.46 9.63
C LYS A 380 -1.51 25.14 10.56
N VAL A 381 -1.79 24.58 11.74
CA VAL A 381 -0.75 24.27 12.75
C VAL A 381 0.23 23.20 12.25
N THR A 382 -0.28 22.16 11.59
CA THR A 382 0.55 21.11 11.00
C THR A 382 1.45 21.67 9.90
N MET A 383 0.91 22.55 9.05
CA MET A 383 1.66 23.22 7.99
C MET A 383 2.75 24.13 8.53
N LEU A 384 2.47 24.91 9.57
CA LEU A 384 3.48 25.77 10.22
C LEU A 384 4.65 24.94 10.77
N LYS A 385 4.37 23.81 11.44
CA LYS A 385 5.41 22.88 11.92
C LYS A 385 6.20 22.26 10.77
N LEU A 386 5.52 21.85 9.70
CA LEU A 386 6.17 21.30 8.52
C LEU A 386 7.09 22.33 7.86
N TRP A 387 6.61 23.55 7.65
CA TRP A 387 7.39 24.64 7.06
C TRP A 387 8.58 25.06 7.94
N GLN A 388 8.43 25.00 9.26
CA GLN A 388 9.56 25.18 10.18
C GLN A 388 10.64 24.12 9.99
N ASN A 389 10.25 22.86 9.76
CA ASN A 389 11.19 21.76 9.53
C ASN A 389 11.84 21.81 8.13
N LEU A 390 11.08 22.20 7.10
CA LEU A 390 11.56 22.27 5.72
C LEU A 390 12.37 23.56 5.43
N GLY A 391 12.14 24.61 6.21
CA GLY A 391 12.89 25.85 6.15
C GLY A 391 12.43 26.84 5.08
N PRO A 392 13.00 28.06 5.09
CA PRO A 392 12.53 29.19 4.30
C PRO A 392 12.69 29.00 2.79
N GLN A 393 13.68 28.22 2.33
CA GLN A 393 13.91 27.97 0.91
C GLN A 393 12.73 27.21 0.30
N TYR A 394 12.35 26.09 0.90
CA TYR A 394 11.22 25.28 0.45
C TYR A 394 9.91 26.08 0.45
N VAL A 395 9.65 26.82 1.53
CA VAL A 395 8.45 27.65 1.64
C VAL A 395 8.44 28.75 0.59
N GLY A 396 9.60 29.37 0.35
CA GLY A 396 9.77 30.38 -0.69
C GLY A 396 9.44 29.84 -2.07
N GLU A 397 9.98 28.68 -2.44
CA GLU A 397 9.70 28.01 -3.71
C GLU A 397 8.23 27.62 -3.84
N PHE A 398 7.63 27.06 -2.78
CA PHE A 398 6.20 26.74 -2.73
C PHE A 398 5.33 27.98 -2.96
N LEU A 399 5.62 29.09 -2.27
CA LEU A 399 4.89 30.34 -2.45
C LEU A 399 5.10 30.92 -3.85
N CYS A 400 6.33 30.90 -4.37
CA CYS A 400 6.62 31.35 -5.73
C CYS A 400 5.82 30.57 -6.76
N LEU A 401 5.77 29.25 -6.65
CA LEU A 401 5.03 28.40 -7.57
C LEU A 401 3.58 28.87 -7.74
N PHE A 402 2.85 29.05 -6.65
CA PHE A 402 1.44 29.46 -6.72
C PHE A 402 1.27 30.94 -7.07
N LEU A 403 2.10 31.84 -6.52
CA LEU A 403 1.99 33.28 -6.78
C LEU A 403 2.29 33.63 -8.24
N THR A 404 3.19 32.88 -8.89
CA THR A 404 3.58 33.11 -10.29
C THR A 404 2.72 32.36 -11.30
N CYS A 405 1.78 31.52 -10.85
CA CYS A 405 0.82 30.89 -11.75
C CYS A 405 0.03 31.94 -12.55
N ARG A 406 -0.17 31.68 -13.86
CA ARG A 406 -0.95 32.57 -14.75
C ARG A 406 -2.42 32.72 -14.29
N HIS A 407 -2.99 31.66 -13.73
CA HIS A 407 -4.39 31.64 -13.35
C HIS A 407 -4.63 32.24 -11.96
N LYS A 408 -5.44 33.30 -11.88
CA LYS A 408 -5.76 34.03 -10.62
C LYS A 408 -6.26 33.11 -9.51
N LYS A 409 -7.04 32.09 -9.85
CA LYS A 409 -7.54 31.11 -8.87
C LYS A 409 -6.42 30.31 -8.20
N MET A 410 -5.36 29.92 -8.93
CA MET A 410 -4.20 29.26 -8.30
C MET A 410 -3.42 30.21 -7.40
N GLN A 411 -3.28 31.49 -7.80
CA GLN A 411 -2.61 32.51 -6.97
C GLN A 411 -3.26 32.64 -5.59
N SER A 412 -4.56 32.39 -5.46
CA SER A 412 -5.26 32.41 -4.17
C SER A 412 -4.68 31.44 -3.13
N ILE A 413 -4.07 30.33 -3.56
CA ILE A 413 -3.37 29.38 -2.67
C ILE A 413 -2.13 30.05 -2.07
N GLY A 414 -1.30 30.66 -2.93
CA GLY A 414 -0.11 31.37 -2.50
C GLY A 414 -0.43 32.51 -1.54
N LEU A 415 -1.48 33.29 -1.83
CA LEU A 415 -1.95 34.37 -0.96
C LEU A 415 -2.46 33.84 0.39
N PHE A 416 -3.23 32.76 0.37
CA PHE A 416 -3.73 32.16 1.61
C PHE A 416 -2.59 31.59 2.48
N ALA A 417 -1.62 30.92 1.87
CA ALA A 417 -0.43 30.43 2.55
C ALA A 417 0.43 31.58 3.12
N LEU A 418 0.58 32.68 2.37
CA LEU A 418 1.26 33.89 2.83
C LEU A 418 0.57 34.50 4.05
N ASN A 419 -0.77 34.57 4.03
CA ASN A 419 -1.56 35.05 5.17
C ASN A 419 -1.39 34.16 6.40
N ILE A 420 -1.35 32.83 6.24
CA ILE A 420 -1.06 31.91 7.36
C ILE A 420 0.29 32.25 8.01
N VAL A 421 1.35 32.48 7.21
CA VAL A 421 2.67 32.87 7.74
C VAL A 421 2.60 34.23 8.43
N THR A 422 1.92 35.21 7.83
CA THR A 422 1.80 36.58 8.34
C THR A 422 1.04 36.64 9.67
N GLU A 423 -0.02 35.87 9.82
CA GLU A 423 -0.80 35.80 11.06
C GLU A 423 -0.04 35.09 12.19
N ASN A 424 0.99 34.28 11.84
CA ASN A 424 1.70 33.41 12.77
C ASN A 424 3.20 33.67 12.79
N LEU A 425 3.64 34.93 12.64
CA LEU A 425 5.05 35.32 12.62
C LEU A 425 5.83 34.87 13.85
N HIS A 426 5.18 34.85 15.02
CA HIS A 426 5.76 34.37 16.27
C HIS A 426 6.17 32.88 16.20
N MET A 427 5.56 32.09 15.33
CA MET A 427 5.92 30.68 15.07
C MET A 427 6.88 30.52 13.88
N CYS A 428 7.17 31.60 13.15
CA CYS A 428 7.94 31.58 11.91
C CYS A 428 9.18 32.47 12.01
N PRO A 429 10.17 32.16 12.87
CA PRO A 429 11.40 32.96 12.97
C PRO A 429 12.18 33.01 11.65
N TRP A 430 11.98 32.00 10.80
CA TRP A 430 12.56 31.89 9.47
C TRP A 430 11.89 32.80 8.41
N ALA A 431 10.73 33.39 8.70
CA ALA A 431 9.97 34.16 7.70
C ALA A 431 10.70 35.45 7.25
N LYS A 432 11.61 36.00 8.07
CA LYS A 432 12.52 37.09 7.65
C LYS A 432 13.34 36.71 6.41
N ASN A 433 13.73 35.44 6.30
CA ASN A 433 14.52 34.94 5.17
C ASN A 433 13.69 34.78 3.88
N LEU A 434 12.35 34.64 3.99
CA LEU A 434 11.47 34.66 2.82
C LEU A 434 11.55 35.99 2.08
N CYS A 435 11.67 37.11 2.79
CA CYS A 435 11.79 38.41 2.16
C CYS A 435 13.05 38.51 1.30
N ARG A 436 14.19 38.02 1.81
CA ARG A 436 15.43 37.95 1.01
C ARG A 436 15.26 37.05 -0.21
N PHE A 437 14.61 35.90 -0.04
CA PHE A 437 14.32 34.98 -1.13
C PHE A 437 13.45 35.64 -2.22
N PHE A 438 12.36 36.32 -1.86
CA PHE A 438 11.48 37.01 -2.81
C PHE A 438 12.18 38.15 -3.55
N HIS A 439 13.12 38.85 -2.90
CA HIS A 439 13.97 39.84 -3.58
C HIS A 439 14.85 39.17 -4.63
N ASN A 440 15.51 38.07 -4.27
CA ASN A 440 16.43 37.37 -5.18
C ASN A 440 15.71 36.75 -6.40
N VAL A 441 14.50 36.25 -6.21
CA VAL A 441 13.68 35.69 -7.30
C VAL A 441 12.98 36.79 -8.14
N GLY A 442 13.11 38.06 -7.74
CA GLY A 442 12.51 39.18 -8.47
C GLY A 442 10.98 39.23 -8.38
N LEU A 443 10.39 38.66 -7.31
CA LEU A 443 8.94 38.57 -7.13
C LEU A 443 8.24 39.93 -7.08
N ARG A 444 8.95 40.99 -6.68
CA ARG A 444 8.48 42.39 -6.76
C ARG A 444 8.21 42.86 -8.19
N TYR A 445 8.90 42.29 -9.18
CA TYR A 445 8.87 42.70 -10.58
C TYR A 445 8.07 41.76 -11.48
N LEU A 446 7.55 40.66 -10.93
CA LEU A 446 6.69 39.73 -11.67
C LEU A 446 5.33 40.38 -11.92
N PRO A 447 4.68 40.10 -13.08
CA PRO A 447 3.36 40.61 -13.43
C PRO A 447 2.28 39.89 -12.59
N LEU A 448 2.29 40.13 -11.28
CA LEU A 448 1.27 39.69 -10.35
C LEU A 448 0.00 40.51 -10.60
N GLY A 449 -1.17 39.89 -10.50
CA GLY A 449 -2.43 40.64 -10.50
C GLY A 449 -2.42 41.70 -9.38
N THR A 450 -3.11 42.83 -9.58
CA THR A 450 -3.09 43.99 -8.65
C THR A 450 -3.32 43.60 -7.18
N ALA A 451 -4.22 42.65 -6.91
CA ALA A 451 -4.48 42.12 -5.57
C ALA A 451 -3.31 41.30 -5.00
N ALA A 452 -2.71 40.41 -5.81
CA ALA A 452 -1.58 39.59 -5.38
C ALA A 452 -0.33 40.44 -5.14
N HIS A 453 -0.08 41.43 -5.99
CA HIS A 453 1.00 42.39 -5.81
C HIS A 453 0.86 43.17 -4.51
N ARG A 454 -0.36 43.62 -4.16
CA ARG A 454 -0.63 44.36 -2.93
C ARG A 454 -0.32 43.54 -1.67
N GLU A 455 -0.77 42.28 -1.61
CA GLU A 455 -0.54 41.41 -0.45
C GLU A 455 0.92 40.99 -0.32
N VAL A 456 1.61 40.68 -1.42
CA VAL A 456 3.05 40.38 -1.42
C VAL A 456 3.84 41.61 -0.97
N SER A 457 3.52 42.80 -1.48
CA SER A 457 4.16 44.05 -1.06
C SER A 457 3.89 44.37 0.41
N LYS A 458 2.68 44.11 0.91
CA LYS A 458 2.34 44.24 2.33
C LYS A 458 3.18 43.29 3.19
N PHE A 459 3.31 42.03 2.80
CA PHE A 459 4.16 41.06 3.49
C PHE A 459 5.62 41.51 3.56
N ILE A 460 6.20 41.92 2.43
CA ILE A 460 7.59 42.40 2.39
C ILE A 460 7.74 43.65 3.29
N SER A 461 6.78 44.56 3.27
CA SER A 461 6.82 45.78 4.10
C SER A 461 6.78 45.52 5.61
N ILE A 462 6.16 44.41 6.05
CA ILE A 462 6.14 44.03 7.47
C ILE A 462 7.56 43.69 7.94
N PHE A 463 8.36 43.05 7.10
CA PHE A 463 9.72 42.65 7.45
C PHE A 463 10.78 43.71 7.16
N GLU A 464 10.56 44.61 6.20
CA GLU A 464 11.43 45.79 6.02
C GLU A 464 11.36 46.74 7.23
N LYS A 465 10.29 46.65 8.04
CA LYS A 465 10.09 47.45 9.26
C LYS A 465 10.51 46.74 10.56
N LEU A 466 10.97 45.48 10.49
CA LEU A 466 11.31 44.59 11.63
C LEU A 466 12.78 44.17 11.64
#